data_AF-A0A4Y7PQR9-F1
#
_entry.id   AF-A0A4Y7PQR9-F1
#
_cell.length_a   1.000
_cell.length_b   1.000
_cell.length_c   1.000
_cell.angle_alpha   90.00
_cell.angle_beta   90.00
_cell.angle_gamma   90.00
#
_symmetry.space_group_name_H-M   'P 1'
#
loop_
_entity.id
_entity.type
_entity.pdbx_description
1 polymer ?
#
loop_
_entity_poly.entity_id
_entity_poly.type
_entity_poly.pdbx_seq_one_letter_code
_entity_poly.pdbx_strand_id
1 'polypeptide(L)'
;MANDDWKDGIFLKIINVIVYFLFLGSNIYTIAGPEGAYRSGKETYFTPAPYAFGIWSLIHLLLLGAIIYQFFPQGKRVIVDAIAWRFPLLAVLNAIYVNVWSRQHYVVAFIFALLVSSTVTVRSAFPFCIRRGLTHVRFFGSVRFLFAVFHSVRFGSYTDDAMPIRLSACLSPIRQHLYTLFLRFLAPHHIKSTSHQSHQQHIYYIVKRHHASESLNDELWIHLPFSLYHGWTTVLVVLTAFEAFGVNAATHKAGVWTKVFVFLGLFFLEATSATYAFSTPEGDLAASIAIAWSLFAIFEHQTSSAFIHWSALVFALLSVFWIGKSLYGHFLARRGGGVALGDEERQPILGGN
;
A
#
# COMPACT_ATOMS: atom_id res chain seq x y z
N MET A 1 -36.65 -4.93 3.42
CA MET A 1 -35.41 -4.16 3.22
C MET A 1 -35.22 -3.34 4.48
N ALA A 2 -34.12 -3.51 5.22
CA ALA A 2 -33.86 -2.62 6.35
C ALA A 2 -33.74 -1.20 5.79
N ASN A 3 -34.44 -0.23 6.40
CA ASN A 3 -34.25 1.18 6.09
C ASN A 3 -32.80 1.53 6.49
N ASP A 4 -31.89 1.55 5.53
CA ASP A 4 -30.53 2.07 5.72
C ASP A 4 -30.67 3.59 5.95
N ASP A 5 -30.78 4.03 7.21
CA ASP A 5 -30.81 5.44 7.56
C ASP A 5 -29.41 6.03 7.34
N TRP A 6 -29.33 7.26 6.85
CA TRP A 6 -28.06 7.96 6.67
C TRP A 6 -27.32 8.18 8.00
N LYS A 7 -28.06 8.12 9.12
CA LYS A 7 -27.54 8.18 10.50
C LYS A 7 -26.91 6.87 10.98
N ASP A 8 -27.06 5.77 10.24
CA ASP A 8 -26.43 4.51 10.62
C ASP A 8 -24.91 4.64 10.57
N GLY A 9 -24.24 4.24 11.65
CA GLY A 9 -22.79 4.37 11.78
C GLY A 9 -22.30 5.83 11.80
N ILE A 10 -23.16 6.80 12.14
CA ILE A 10 -22.83 8.24 12.10
C ILE A 10 -21.57 8.58 12.90
N PHE A 11 -21.35 7.91 14.03
CA PHE A 11 -20.16 8.11 14.84
C PHE A 11 -18.89 7.84 14.02
N LEU A 12 -18.81 6.68 13.36
CA LEU A 12 -17.65 6.34 12.54
C LEU A 12 -17.55 7.24 11.29
N LYS A 13 -18.68 7.64 10.70
CA LYS A 13 -18.69 8.60 9.58
C LYS A 13 -18.06 9.94 9.97
N ILE A 14 -18.43 10.48 11.14
CA ILE A 14 -17.87 11.71 11.68
C ILE A 14 -16.36 11.54 11.97
N ILE A 15 -15.97 10.43 12.60
CA ILE A 15 -14.55 10.14 12.84
C ILE A 15 -13.77 10.07 11.53
N ASN A 16 -14.30 9.42 10.48
CA ASN A 16 -13.68 9.36 9.16
C ASN A 16 -13.47 10.75 8.56
N VAL A 17 -14.43 11.66 8.71
CA VAL A 17 -14.29 13.06 8.26
C VAL A 17 -13.17 13.77 9.03
N ILE A 18 -13.16 13.65 10.36
CA ILE A 18 -12.15 14.31 11.21
C ILE A 18 -10.75 13.82 10.89
N VAL A 19 -10.54 12.50 10.86
CA VAL A 19 -9.21 11.91 10.60
C VAL A 19 -8.76 12.14 9.16
N TYR A 20 -9.69 12.24 8.19
CA TYR A 20 -9.36 12.66 6.83
C TYR A 20 -8.78 14.08 6.81
N PHE A 21 -9.39 15.05 7.49
CA PHE A 21 -8.85 16.42 7.55
C PHE A 21 -7.52 16.50 8.30
N LEU A 22 -7.32 15.69 9.34
CA LEU A 22 -6.03 15.55 10.02
C LEU A 22 -4.94 15.06 9.04
N PHE A 23 -5.25 14.00 8.29
CA PHE A 23 -4.34 13.41 7.31
C PHE A 23 -4.03 14.36 6.15
N LEU A 24 -5.06 15.03 5.61
CA LEU A 24 -4.92 16.07 4.58
C LEU A 24 -4.06 17.23 5.08
N GLY A 25 -4.37 17.77 6.25
CA GLY A 25 -3.63 18.89 6.85
C GLY A 25 -2.15 18.56 7.05
N SER A 26 -1.85 17.33 7.50
CA SER A 26 -0.48 16.86 7.65
C SER A 26 0.29 16.84 6.32
N ASN A 27 -0.35 16.46 5.21
CA ASN A 27 0.29 16.46 3.88
C ASN A 27 0.42 17.88 3.32
N ILE A 28 -0.60 18.73 3.48
CA ILE A 28 -0.52 20.14 3.07
C ILE A 28 0.66 20.84 3.75
N TYR A 29 0.89 20.57 5.04
CA TYR A 29 2.03 21.12 5.78
C TYR A 29 3.39 20.77 5.15
N THR A 30 3.55 19.60 4.53
CA THR A 30 4.81 19.24 3.85
C THR A 30 5.12 20.08 2.61
N ILE A 31 4.09 20.66 1.98
CA ILE A 31 4.21 21.48 0.77
C ILE A 31 4.23 22.97 1.12
N ALA A 32 3.29 23.40 1.95
CA ALA A 32 3.06 24.80 2.30
C ALA A 32 3.85 25.27 3.54
N GLY A 33 4.56 24.36 4.22
CA GLY A 33 5.41 24.70 5.36
C GLY A 33 6.61 25.58 4.96
N PRO A 34 7.21 26.31 5.91
CA PRO A 34 8.20 27.37 5.63
C PRO A 34 9.43 26.93 4.81
N GLU A 35 9.82 25.66 4.91
CA GLU A 35 11.02 25.12 4.27
C GLU A 35 10.75 24.11 3.14
N GLY A 36 9.48 23.82 2.82
CA GLY A 36 9.09 22.82 1.80
C GLY A 36 9.77 21.46 1.99
N ALA A 37 9.20 20.58 2.83
CA ALA A 37 9.85 19.36 3.31
C ALA A 37 10.38 18.41 2.21
N TYR A 38 9.80 18.45 1.00
CA TYR A 38 10.26 17.66 -0.15
C TYR A 38 11.55 18.15 -0.82
N ARG A 39 12.07 19.33 -0.42
CA ARG A 39 13.29 19.94 -1.01
C ARG A 39 14.44 20.08 -0.02
N SER A 40 14.18 19.97 1.27
CA SER A 40 15.15 20.23 2.35
C SER A 40 15.64 18.98 3.08
N GLY A 41 15.13 17.80 2.71
CA GLY A 41 15.49 16.53 3.35
C GLY A 41 16.83 15.94 2.91
N LYS A 42 17.17 14.79 3.51
CA LYS A 42 18.31 13.96 3.11
C LYS A 42 18.10 13.42 1.69
N GLU A 43 18.90 13.90 0.76
CA GLU A 43 18.97 13.38 -0.61
C GLU A 43 19.67 12.02 -0.63
N THR A 44 19.06 11.05 -1.32
CA THR A 44 19.58 9.70 -1.48
C THR A 44 19.59 9.31 -2.95
N TYR A 45 20.27 8.22 -3.28
CA TYR A 45 20.29 7.66 -4.62
C TYR A 45 18.98 6.95 -5.05
N PHE A 46 17.95 7.04 -4.21
CA PHE A 46 16.60 6.56 -4.50
C PHE A 46 15.57 7.70 -4.46
N THR A 47 15.98 8.92 -4.12
CA THR A 47 15.07 10.07 -4.01
C THR A 47 14.46 10.39 -5.39
N PRO A 48 13.12 10.47 -5.52
CA PRO A 48 12.48 10.87 -6.77
C PRO A 48 12.46 12.39 -6.94
N ALA A 49 12.19 12.84 -8.17
CA ALA A 49 11.94 14.25 -8.43
C ALA A 49 10.75 14.78 -7.60
N PRO A 50 10.76 16.05 -7.14
CA PRO A 50 9.73 16.58 -6.23
C PRO A 50 8.29 16.49 -6.73
N TYR A 51 8.07 16.50 -8.05
CA TYR A 51 6.71 16.38 -8.61
C TYR A 51 6.09 14.99 -8.35
N ALA A 52 6.90 13.97 -8.05
CA ALA A 52 6.40 12.62 -7.73
C ALA A 52 5.36 12.66 -6.61
N PHE A 53 5.63 13.49 -5.59
CA PHE A 53 4.78 13.69 -4.42
C PHE A 53 3.46 14.41 -4.75
N GLY A 54 3.30 14.97 -5.95
CA GLY A 54 2.02 15.49 -6.45
C GLY A 54 0.91 14.43 -6.54
N ILE A 55 1.27 13.14 -6.55
CA ILE A 55 0.32 12.04 -6.43
C ILE A 55 -0.53 12.12 -5.15
N TRP A 56 0.00 12.72 -4.08
CA TRP A 56 -0.78 12.95 -2.87
C TRP A 56 -2.01 13.82 -3.12
N SER A 57 -1.92 14.84 -3.97
CA SER A 57 -3.06 15.68 -4.32
C SER A 57 -4.18 14.87 -4.97
N LEU A 58 -3.81 13.95 -5.87
CA LEU A 58 -4.75 13.03 -6.51
C LEU A 58 -5.38 12.04 -5.50
N ILE A 59 -4.56 11.44 -4.64
CA ILE A 59 -5.02 10.52 -3.58
C ILE A 59 -6.01 11.23 -2.65
N HIS A 60 -5.70 12.43 -2.19
CA HIS A 60 -6.58 13.20 -1.30
C HIS A 60 -7.88 13.62 -1.99
N LEU A 61 -7.83 14.01 -3.26
CA LEU A 61 -9.03 14.33 -4.03
C LEU A 61 -9.97 13.10 -4.15
N LEU A 62 -9.42 11.94 -4.48
CA LEU A 62 -10.19 10.70 -4.57
C LEU A 62 -10.72 10.25 -3.21
N LEU A 63 -9.91 10.39 -2.15
CA LEU A 63 -10.33 10.09 -0.78
C LEU A 63 -11.40 11.06 -0.27
N LEU A 64 -11.37 12.34 -0.64
CA LEU A 64 -12.46 13.28 -0.34
C LEU A 64 -13.77 12.78 -0.92
N GLY A 65 -13.73 12.34 -2.18
CA GLY A 65 -14.86 11.68 -2.83
C GLY A 65 -15.35 10.46 -2.07
N ALA A 66 -14.44 9.58 -1.62
CA ALA A 66 -14.78 8.43 -0.77
C ALA A 66 -15.46 8.87 0.55
N ILE A 67 -14.93 9.90 1.21
CA ILE A 67 -15.46 10.46 2.46
C ILE A 67 -16.85 11.06 2.29
N ILE A 68 -17.15 11.67 1.14
CA ILE A 68 -18.51 12.12 0.82
C ILE A 68 -19.40 10.92 0.48
N TYR A 69 -18.86 9.95 -0.27
CA TYR A 69 -19.61 8.78 -0.73
C TYR A 69 -20.06 7.86 0.41
N GLN A 70 -19.35 7.86 1.56
CA GLN A 70 -19.74 7.05 2.72
C GLN A 70 -21.13 7.38 3.29
N PHE A 71 -21.70 8.56 2.97
CA PHE A 71 -23.05 8.95 3.38
C PHE A 71 -24.15 8.34 2.52
N PHE A 72 -23.80 7.72 1.39
CA PHE A 72 -24.70 7.00 0.51
C PHE A 72 -24.74 5.50 0.90
N PRO A 73 -25.83 4.77 0.61
CA PRO A 73 -25.96 3.36 1.00
C PRO A 73 -24.83 2.46 0.49
N GLN A 74 -24.36 2.68 -0.74
CA GLN A 74 -23.25 1.94 -1.35
C GLN A 74 -21.91 2.23 -0.65
N GLY A 75 -21.59 3.52 -0.44
CA GLY A 75 -20.37 3.91 0.25
C GLY A 75 -20.35 3.52 1.72
N LYS A 76 -21.48 3.59 2.44
CA LYS A 76 -21.61 3.10 3.83
C LYS A 76 -21.20 1.63 3.92
N ARG A 77 -21.74 0.77 3.06
CA ARG A 77 -21.46 -0.68 3.06
C ARG A 77 -19.99 -1.02 2.92
N VAL A 78 -19.22 -0.20 2.19
CA VAL A 78 -17.80 -0.45 2.01
C VAL A 78 -16.95 0.30 3.03
N ILE A 79 -17.15 1.60 3.20
CA ILE A 79 -16.27 2.44 4.04
C ILE A 79 -16.58 2.25 5.53
N VAL A 80 -17.86 2.21 5.90
CA VAL A 80 -18.28 2.08 7.30
C VAL A 80 -18.30 0.61 7.71
N ASP A 81 -18.96 -0.26 6.94
CA ASP A 81 -19.17 -1.65 7.37
C ASP A 81 -17.98 -2.56 7.06
N ALA A 82 -17.29 -2.38 5.93
CA ALA A 82 -16.18 -3.26 5.52
C ALA A 82 -14.79 -2.75 5.94
N ILE A 83 -14.50 -1.46 5.72
CA ILE A 83 -13.22 -0.84 6.11
C ILE A 83 -13.22 -0.52 7.60
N ALA A 84 -14.32 0.03 8.11
CA ALA A 84 -14.55 0.32 9.53
C ALA A 84 -13.40 1.18 10.14
N TRP A 85 -12.99 0.86 11.37
CA TRP A 85 -11.94 1.56 12.14
C TRP A 85 -10.54 1.58 11.51
N ARG A 86 -10.34 0.91 10.38
CA ARG A 86 -9.04 0.84 9.70
C ARG A 86 -8.71 2.13 8.98
N PHE A 87 -9.71 2.82 8.43
CA PHE A 87 -9.48 4.12 7.81
C PHE A 87 -8.99 5.16 8.83
N PRO A 88 -9.63 5.32 10.01
CA PRO A 88 -9.10 6.17 11.07
C PRO A 88 -7.68 5.79 11.51
N LEU A 89 -7.42 4.50 11.71
CA LEU A 89 -6.08 4.03 12.08
C LEU A 89 -5.04 4.39 11.00
N LEU A 90 -5.34 4.14 9.74
CA LEU A 90 -4.50 4.48 8.59
C LEU A 90 -4.20 5.98 8.52
N ALA A 91 -5.23 6.82 8.66
CA ALA A 91 -5.11 8.27 8.61
C ALA A 91 -4.24 8.81 9.75
N VAL A 92 -4.42 8.31 10.97
CA VAL A 92 -3.61 8.70 12.14
C VAL A 92 -2.17 8.24 11.99
N LEU A 93 -1.94 6.97 11.62
CA LEU A 93 -0.57 6.46 11.40
C LEU A 93 0.15 7.24 10.31
N ASN A 94 -0.53 7.60 9.22
CA ASN A 94 0.07 8.37 8.16
C ASN A 94 0.32 9.83 8.57
N ALA A 95 -0.57 10.46 9.34
CA ALA A 95 -0.31 11.79 9.88
C ALA A 95 0.93 11.81 10.78
N ILE A 96 1.12 10.77 11.61
CA ILE A 96 2.33 10.61 12.43
C ILE A 96 3.55 10.42 11.53
N TYR A 97 3.49 9.48 10.57
CA TYR A 97 4.55 9.23 9.57
C TYR A 97 5.05 10.53 8.94
N VAL A 98 4.14 11.32 8.37
CA VAL A 98 4.47 12.57 7.68
C VAL A 98 5.12 13.57 8.62
N ASN A 99 4.64 13.66 9.87
CA ASN A 99 5.20 14.57 10.87
C ASN A 99 6.60 14.18 11.37
N VAL A 100 6.88 12.88 11.53
CA VAL A 100 8.22 12.43 11.92
C VAL A 100 9.20 12.52 10.74
N TRP A 101 8.71 12.26 9.53
CA TRP A 101 9.48 12.37 8.30
C TRP A 101 9.87 13.83 7.99
N SER A 102 8.94 14.78 8.12
CA SER A 102 9.22 16.21 7.91
C SER A 102 10.22 16.79 8.93
N ARG A 103 10.34 16.16 10.10
CA ARG A 103 11.35 16.46 11.13
C ARG A 103 12.66 15.68 10.95
N GLN A 104 12.82 14.99 9.82
CA GLN A 104 14.01 14.22 9.47
C GLN A 104 14.34 13.04 10.42
N HIS A 105 13.36 12.55 11.16
CA HIS A 105 13.51 11.34 11.99
C HIS A 105 13.29 10.07 11.16
N TYR A 106 14.17 9.82 10.18
CA TYR A 106 13.96 8.82 9.12
C TYR A 106 13.79 7.37 9.60
N VAL A 107 14.49 6.95 10.66
CA VAL A 107 14.33 5.58 11.20
C VAL A 107 12.92 5.38 11.79
N VAL A 108 12.42 6.39 12.50
CA VAL A 108 11.06 6.37 13.06
C VAL A 108 10.04 6.47 11.92
N ALA A 109 10.29 7.33 10.93
CA ALA A 109 9.46 7.43 9.73
C ALA A 109 9.36 6.09 9.00
N PHE A 110 10.46 5.35 8.84
CA PHE A 110 10.47 4.02 8.22
C PHE A 110 9.59 3.02 8.99
N ILE A 111 9.63 3.02 10.33
CA ILE A 111 8.75 2.17 11.15
C ILE A 111 7.28 2.52 10.89
N PHE A 112 6.93 3.81 10.89
CA PHE A 112 5.56 4.22 10.59
C PHE A 112 5.15 3.94 9.14
N ALA A 113 6.06 4.03 8.16
CA ALA A 113 5.78 3.65 6.78
C ALA A 113 5.41 2.15 6.66
N LEU A 114 6.12 1.27 7.39
CA LEU A 114 5.77 -0.15 7.48
C LEU A 114 4.40 -0.38 8.14
N LEU A 115 4.08 0.36 9.22
CA LEU A 115 2.77 0.29 9.87
C LEU A 115 1.66 0.74 8.92
N VAL A 116 1.82 1.88 8.24
CA VAL A 116 0.88 2.38 7.23
C VAL A 116 0.68 1.34 6.13
N SER A 117 1.76 0.86 5.51
CA SER A 117 1.70 -0.17 4.46
C SER A 117 0.94 -1.43 4.94
N SER A 118 1.22 -1.92 6.15
CA SER A 118 0.53 -3.08 6.72
C SER A 118 -0.98 -2.86 6.87
N THR A 119 -1.41 -1.66 7.29
CA THR A 119 -2.84 -1.37 7.45
C THR A 119 -3.60 -1.34 6.13
N VAL A 120 -2.93 -0.96 5.03
CA VAL A 120 -3.53 -0.97 3.68
C VAL A 120 -3.60 -2.40 3.14
N THR A 121 -2.54 -3.20 3.31
CA THR A 121 -2.44 -4.56 2.77
C THR A 121 -3.42 -5.56 3.39
N VAL A 122 -3.75 -5.44 4.68
CA VAL A 122 -4.55 -6.45 5.41
C VAL A 122 -5.99 -6.60 4.89
N ARG A 123 -6.51 -5.67 4.05
CA ARG A 123 -7.87 -5.84 3.50
C ARG A 123 -8.15 -5.35 2.08
N SER A 124 -7.26 -4.68 1.36
CA SER A 124 -7.49 -4.41 -0.07
C SER A 124 -7.75 -5.70 -0.86
N ALA A 125 -7.16 -6.82 -0.42
CA ALA A 125 -7.42 -8.15 -0.96
C ALA A 125 -8.77 -8.77 -0.54
N PHE A 126 -9.39 -8.39 0.59
CA PHE A 126 -10.43 -9.23 1.22
C PHE A 126 -11.84 -9.07 0.61
N PRO A 127 -12.38 -7.86 0.32
CA PRO A 127 -13.65 -7.74 -0.39
C PRO A 127 -13.50 -8.08 -1.89
N PHE A 128 -12.30 -7.89 -2.45
CA PHE A 128 -12.01 -8.13 -3.87
C PHE A 128 -11.82 -9.63 -4.18
N CYS A 129 -11.04 -10.38 -3.39
CA CYS A 129 -10.90 -11.84 -3.55
C CYS A 129 -12.19 -12.60 -3.19
N ILE A 130 -12.98 -12.12 -2.21
CA ILE A 130 -14.28 -12.75 -1.86
C ILE A 130 -15.37 -12.50 -2.93
N ARG A 131 -15.12 -11.58 -3.87
CA ARG A 131 -16.02 -11.35 -5.02
C ARG A 131 -15.86 -12.38 -6.14
N ARG A 132 -14.76 -13.17 -6.16
CA ARG A 132 -14.45 -14.10 -7.28
C ARG A 132 -13.92 -15.48 -6.86
N GLY A 133 -14.18 -15.93 -5.63
CA GLY A 133 -13.93 -17.33 -5.23
C GLY A 133 -12.47 -17.74 -5.05
N LEU A 134 -11.53 -16.80 -5.00
CA LEU A 134 -10.10 -17.10 -4.88
C LEU A 134 -9.65 -16.97 -3.42
N THR A 135 -9.49 -18.11 -2.74
CA THR A 135 -9.11 -18.20 -1.31
C THR A 135 -7.59 -18.24 -1.06
N HIS A 136 -6.75 -18.19 -2.10
CA HIS A 136 -5.30 -18.39 -1.95
C HIS A 136 -4.47 -17.37 -2.74
N VAL A 137 -4.34 -16.15 -2.22
CA VAL A 137 -3.20 -15.27 -2.57
C VAL A 137 -2.52 -14.83 -1.28
N ARG A 138 -1.42 -15.50 -0.94
CA ARG A 138 -0.58 -15.17 0.23
C ARG A 138 0.27 -13.94 -0.06
N PHE A 139 -0.30 -12.74 0.09
CA PHE A 139 0.42 -11.46 -0.03
C PHE A 139 1.15 -11.06 1.28
N PHE A 140 1.84 -12.02 1.90
CA PHE A 140 2.66 -11.79 3.11
C PHE A 140 4.17 -11.68 2.76
N GLY A 141 4.50 -11.63 1.46
CA GLY A 141 5.86 -11.67 0.93
C GLY A 141 6.59 -10.32 0.96
N SER A 142 5.92 -9.20 0.66
CA SER A 142 6.61 -7.93 0.38
C SER A 142 7.36 -7.36 1.60
N VAL A 143 6.74 -7.35 2.78
CA VAL A 143 7.39 -6.89 4.03
C VAL A 143 8.46 -7.88 4.51
N ARG A 144 8.21 -9.18 4.33
CA ARG A 144 9.13 -10.26 4.76
C ARG A 144 10.37 -10.34 3.86
N PHE A 145 10.22 -10.04 2.57
CA PHE A 145 11.31 -9.91 1.59
C PHE A 145 12.15 -8.66 1.84
N LEU A 146 11.52 -7.48 2.01
CA LEU A 146 12.20 -6.25 2.43
C LEU A 146 13.01 -6.48 3.72
N PHE A 147 12.40 -7.08 4.74
CA PHE A 147 13.10 -7.37 5.98
C PHE A 147 14.19 -8.44 5.83
N ALA A 148 14.01 -9.46 4.98
CA ALA A 148 15.05 -10.46 4.70
C ALA A 148 16.26 -9.87 3.96
N VAL A 149 16.02 -8.96 3.01
CA VAL A 149 17.08 -8.23 2.29
C VAL A 149 17.84 -7.32 3.26
N PHE A 150 17.15 -6.57 4.11
CA PHE A 150 17.80 -5.67 5.09
C PHE A 150 18.41 -6.40 6.30
N HIS A 151 17.88 -7.57 6.69
CA HIS A 151 18.41 -8.37 7.81
C HIS A 151 19.63 -9.22 7.44
N SER A 152 19.75 -9.65 6.17
CA SER A 152 20.89 -10.46 5.70
C SER A 152 22.19 -9.65 5.56
N VAL A 153 22.11 -8.32 5.62
CA VAL A 153 23.28 -7.43 5.56
C VAL A 153 23.76 -7.15 6.97
N ARG A 154 24.59 -8.06 7.50
CA ARG A 154 25.55 -7.69 8.56
C ARG A 154 26.37 -6.51 8.02
N PHE A 155 26.43 -5.42 8.76
CA PHE A 155 27.33 -4.30 8.51
C PHE A 155 28.75 -4.84 8.27
N GLY A 156 29.19 -4.76 7.02
CA GLY A 156 30.57 -4.98 6.64
C GLY A 156 31.40 -3.82 7.20
N SER A 157 32.19 -4.17 8.20
CA SER A 157 33.40 -3.53 8.72
C SER A 157 33.89 -2.29 7.96
N TYR A 158 33.85 -1.15 8.64
CA TYR A 158 34.92 -0.17 8.50
C TYR A 158 35.79 -0.29 9.76
N THR A 159 37.08 -0.50 9.54
CA THR A 159 38.15 -0.61 10.54
C THR A 159 38.20 0.64 11.44
N ASP A 160 38.32 0.39 12.76
CA ASP A 160 38.99 1.15 13.84
C ASP A 160 39.10 2.69 13.67
N ASP A 161 38.57 3.56 14.54
CA ASP A 161 38.78 3.64 15.99
C ASP A 161 37.68 4.47 16.70
N ALA A 162 37.46 4.14 17.98
CA ALA A 162 36.76 4.91 19.03
C ALA A 162 35.23 5.07 18.96
N MET A 163 34.50 4.02 19.35
CA MET A 163 33.19 4.19 20.02
C MET A 163 33.09 3.24 21.22
N PRO A 164 32.77 3.75 22.43
CA PRO A 164 32.79 2.93 23.63
C PRO A 164 31.66 1.89 23.64
N ILE A 165 32.05 0.67 23.96
CA ILE A 165 31.33 -0.62 23.97
C ILE A 165 30.02 -0.64 24.79
N ARG A 166 29.61 0.48 25.42
CA ARG A 166 28.43 0.55 26.29
C ARG A 166 27.12 0.95 25.60
N LEU A 167 27.14 1.51 24.38
CA LEU A 167 25.91 1.92 23.68
C LEU A 167 25.26 0.79 22.85
N SER A 168 26.04 -0.19 22.40
CA SER A 168 25.56 -1.33 21.59
C SER A 168 24.73 -2.34 22.39
N ALA A 169 24.96 -2.43 23.70
CA ALA A 169 24.25 -3.35 24.59
C ALA A 169 22.84 -2.87 25.01
N CYS A 170 22.56 -1.56 24.90
CA CYS A 170 21.27 -0.99 25.34
C CYS A 170 20.20 -1.00 24.23
N LEU A 171 20.61 -1.05 22.95
CA LEU A 171 19.71 -1.03 21.79
C LEU A 171 19.22 -2.42 21.35
N SER A 172 19.85 -3.51 21.81
CA SER A 172 19.45 -4.87 21.46
C SER A 172 18.13 -5.35 22.10
N PRO A 173 17.80 -5.01 23.38
CA PRO A 173 16.58 -5.52 24.01
C PRO A 173 15.33 -4.85 23.45
N ILE A 174 15.36 -3.54 23.21
CA ILE A 174 14.24 -2.77 22.63
C ILE A 174 13.95 -3.24 21.20
N ARG A 175 15.00 -3.50 20.41
CA ARG A 175 14.89 -4.04 19.05
C ARG A 175 14.24 -5.43 19.01
N GLN A 176 14.57 -6.31 19.95
CA GLN A 176 13.95 -7.64 20.07
C GLN A 176 12.53 -7.58 20.63
N HIS A 177 12.25 -6.64 21.54
CA HIS A 177 10.90 -6.48 22.11
C HIS A 177 9.90 -5.98 21.07
N LEU A 178 10.28 -4.97 20.28
CA LEU A 178 9.46 -4.45 19.17
C LEU A 178 9.26 -5.52 18.08
N TYR A 179 10.27 -6.34 17.79
CA TYR A 179 10.17 -7.46 16.85
C TYR A 179 9.18 -8.54 17.33
N THR A 180 9.18 -8.85 18.62
CA THR A 180 8.30 -9.86 19.22
C THR A 180 6.85 -9.36 19.31
N LEU A 181 6.65 -8.08 19.64
CA LEU A 181 5.35 -7.40 19.58
C LEU A 181 4.79 -7.33 18.16
N PHE A 182 5.64 -7.03 17.17
CA PHE A 182 5.28 -6.98 15.75
C PHE A 182 4.93 -8.36 15.18
N LEU A 183 5.69 -9.41 15.53
CA LEU A 183 5.36 -10.79 15.14
C LEU A 183 4.08 -11.30 15.81
N ARG A 184 3.78 -10.90 17.06
CA ARG A 184 2.51 -11.23 17.74
C ARG A 184 1.30 -10.51 17.14
N PHE A 185 1.49 -9.30 16.62
CA PHE A 185 0.43 -8.55 15.93
C PHE A 185 0.12 -9.12 14.53
N LEU A 186 1.11 -9.76 13.89
CA LEU A 186 0.97 -10.40 12.56
C LEU A 186 0.63 -11.90 12.61
N ALA A 187 0.80 -12.57 13.75
CA ALA A 187 0.45 -13.97 13.90
C ALA A 187 -1.09 -14.12 14.04
N PRO A 188 -1.77 -14.89 13.18
CA PRO A 188 -3.19 -15.17 13.37
C PRO A 188 -3.37 -15.91 14.69
N HIS A 189 -4.20 -15.37 15.59
CA HIS A 189 -4.68 -16.13 16.74
C HIS A 189 -5.33 -17.41 16.20
N HIS A 190 -4.79 -18.56 16.61
CA HIS A 190 -5.41 -19.88 16.41
C HIS A 190 -6.81 -19.87 17.05
N ILE A 191 -7.82 -19.56 16.25
CA ILE A 191 -9.22 -19.81 16.60
C ILE A 191 -9.43 -21.31 16.37
N LYS A 192 -9.57 -22.05 17.46
CA LYS A 192 -10.02 -23.44 17.44
C LYS A 192 -11.36 -23.49 16.70
N SER A 193 -11.42 -24.38 15.72
CA SER A 193 -12.65 -24.85 15.09
C SER A 193 -13.64 -25.29 16.16
N THR A 194 -14.75 -24.56 16.31
CA THR A 194 -15.97 -25.07 16.91
C THR A 194 -17.16 -24.68 16.03
N SER A 195 -17.80 -25.74 15.53
CA SER A 195 -18.88 -25.83 14.56
C SER A 195 -20.22 -25.29 15.08
N HIS A 196 -20.38 -23.96 15.15
CA HIS A 196 -21.70 -23.34 15.26
C HIS A 196 -21.75 -22.05 14.45
N GLN A 197 -22.02 -22.19 13.14
CA GLN A 197 -22.19 -21.05 12.24
C GLN A 197 -23.34 -21.34 11.28
N SER A 198 -24.59 -21.18 11.72
CA SER A 198 -25.77 -21.49 10.89
C SER A 198 -26.92 -20.48 10.89
N HIS A 199 -26.81 -19.31 11.54
CA HIS A 199 -27.96 -18.35 11.56
C HIS A 199 -27.69 -16.94 11.00
N GLN A 200 -26.45 -16.57 10.65
CA GLN A 200 -26.14 -15.22 10.12
C GLN A 200 -25.89 -15.15 8.59
N GLN A 201 -25.89 -16.28 7.86
CA GLN A 201 -25.47 -16.30 6.46
C GLN A 201 -26.60 -16.14 5.43
N HIS A 202 -27.87 -16.39 5.79
CA HIS A 202 -28.97 -16.35 4.80
C HIS A 202 -29.29 -14.92 4.33
N ILE A 203 -29.25 -13.93 5.23
CA ILE A 203 -29.47 -12.52 4.89
C ILE A 203 -28.30 -11.97 4.05
N TYR A 204 -27.07 -12.39 4.37
CA TYR A 204 -25.87 -11.98 3.64
C TYR A 204 -25.84 -12.52 2.20
N TYR A 205 -26.27 -13.77 2.00
CA TYR A 205 -26.39 -14.38 0.68
C TYR A 205 -27.45 -13.69 -0.20
N ILE A 206 -28.59 -13.31 0.38
CA ILE A 206 -29.69 -12.61 -0.34
C ILE A 206 -29.27 -11.19 -0.76
N VAL A 207 -28.56 -10.45 0.08
CA VAL A 207 -28.05 -9.10 -0.26
C VAL A 207 -26.96 -9.17 -1.34
N LYS A 208 -26.11 -10.19 -1.30
CA LYS A 208 -25.04 -10.39 -2.29
C LYS A 208 -25.57 -10.81 -3.67
N ARG A 209 -26.76 -11.42 -3.74
CA ARG A 209 -27.44 -11.79 -4.99
C ARG A 209 -28.13 -10.61 -5.71
N HIS A 210 -28.30 -9.47 -5.04
CA HIS A 210 -29.00 -8.29 -5.60
C HIS A 210 -28.20 -6.98 -5.62
N HIS A 211 -26.98 -6.94 -5.10
CA HIS A 211 -26.12 -5.75 -5.17
C HIS A 211 -24.65 -6.11 -5.38
N ALA A 212 -24.35 -6.70 -6.53
CA ALA A 212 -23.02 -6.53 -7.12
C ALA A 212 -22.80 -5.02 -7.34
N SER A 213 -21.63 -4.48 -7.00
CA SER A 213 -21.28 -3.12 -7.42
C SER A 213 -21.29 -3.07 -8.96
N GLU A 214 -22.29 -2.42 -9.55
CA GLU A 214 -22.51 -2.34 -11.01
C GLU A 214 -22.25 -0.92 -11.55
N SER A 215 -21.70 -0.01 -10.74
CA SER A 215 -21.56 1.40 -11.10
C SER A 215 -20.11 1.87 -11.18
N LEU A 216 -19.81 2.72 -12.17
CA LEU A 216 -18.52 3.42 -12.30
C LEU A 216 -18.17 4.24 -11.04
N ASN A 217 -19.19 4.64 -10.27
CA ASN A 217 -19.04 5.39 -9.02
C ASN A 217 -18.38 4.56 -7.92
N ASP A 218 -18.69 3.26 -7.83
CA ASP A 218 -18.04 2.37 -6.86
C ASP A 218 -16.56 2.18 -7.21
N GLU A 219 -16.24 1.99 -8.49
CA GLU A 219 -14.85 1.87 -8.94
C GLU A 219 -14.05 3.16 -8.67
N LEU A 220 -14.62 4.32 -9.01
CA LEU A 220 -13.97 5.62 -8.90
C LEU A 220 -13.79 6.08 -7.44
N TRP A 221 -14.82 5.99 -6.61
CA TRP A 221 -14.81 6.56 -5.25
C TRP A 221 -14.38 5.58 -4.17
N ILE A 222 -14.48 4.28 -4.43
CA ILE A 222 -14.09 3.26 -3.45
C ILE A 222 -12.77 2.63 -3.88
N HIS A 223 -12.70 1.98 -5.03
CA HIS A 223 -11.54 1.14 -5.36
C HIS A 223 -10.29 1.95 -5.72
N LEU A 224 -10.44 2.96 -6.58
CA LEU A 224 -9.34 3.75 -7.11
C LEU A 224 -8.48 4.45 -6.03
N PRO A 225 -9.03 5.19 -5.04
CA PRO A 225 -8.21 5.86 -4.03
C PRO A 225 -7.38 4.88 -3.20
N PHE A 226 -7.97 3.76 -2.75
CA PHE A 226 -7.26 2.81 -1.89
C PHE A 226 -6.21 2.01 -2.66
N SER A 227 -6.45 1.68 -3.93
CA SER A 227 -5.45 1.04 -4.80
C SER A 227 -4.27 1.97 -5.09
N LEU A 228 -4.54 3.22 -5.48
CA LEU A 228 -3.50 4.22 -5.76
C LEU A 228 -2.66 4.49 -4.52
N TYR A 229 -3.32 4.65 -3.36
CA TYR A 229 -2.65 4.81 -2.08
C TYR A 229 -1.83 3.57 -1.71
N HIS A 230 -2.33 2.36 -1.98
CA HIS A 230 -1.57 1.14 -1.73
C HIS A 230 -0.25 1.10 -2.51
N GLY A 231 -0.30 1.31 -3.83
CA GLY A 231 0.90 1.36 -4.67
C GLY A 231 1.89 2.45 -4.20
N TRP A 232 1.38 3.62 -3.85
CA TRP A 232 2.20 4.71 -3.32
C TRP A 232 2.86 4.38 -1.97
N THR A 233 2.15 3.74 -1.03
CA THR A 233 2.76 3.35 0.26
C THR A 233 3.89 2.35 0.10
N THR A 234 3.81 1.46 -0.89
CA THR A 234 4.91 0.54 -1.23
C THR A 234 6.17 1.32 -1.64
N VAL A 235 6.01 2.38 -2.44
CA VAL A 235 7.11 3.28 -2.82
C VAL A 235 7.67 3.99 -1.59
N LEU A 236 6.81 4.54 -0.74
CA LEU A 236 7.23 5.24 0.48
C LEU A 236 8.03 4.36 1.44
N VAL A 237 7.67 3.08 1.57
CA VAL A 237 8.45 2.13 2.40
C VAL A 237 9.88 2.00 1.89
N VAL A 238 10.07 1.87 0.58
CA VAL A 238 11.42 1.76 -0.01
C VAL A 238 12.16 3.08 0.11
N LEU A 239 11.51 4.19 -0.26
CA LEU A 239 12.07 5.54 -0.18
C LEU A 239 12.57 5.84 1.24
N THR A 240 11.72 5.61 2.24
CA THR A 240 12.07 5.88 3.65
C THR A 240 13.13 4.93 4.19
N ALA A 241 13.25 3.71 3.65
CA ALA A 241 14.36 2.83 3.98
C ALA A 241 15.70 3.41 3.50
N PHE A 242 15.74 3.99 2.29
CA PHE A 242 16.94 4.68 1.79
C PHE A 242 17.24 5.95 2.58
N GLU A 243 16.24 6.72 3.00
CA GLU A 243 16.47 7.86 3.88
C GLU A 243 16.98 7.43 5.26
N ALA A 244 16.43 6.36 5.83
CA ALA A 244 16.82 5.85 7.14
C ALA A 244 18.23 5.25 7.15
N PHE A 245 18.59 4.46 6.15
CA PHE A 245 19.79 3.62 6.16
C PHE A 245 20.77 3.88 5.02
N GLY A 246 20.36 4.60 3.98
CA GLY A 246 21.19 4.92 2.82
C GLY A 246 22.18 6.05 3.08
N VAL A 247 23.09 6.26 2.13
CA VAL A 247 24.07 7.36 2.16
C VAL A 247 23.44 8.66 1.68
N ASN A 248 23.91 9.80 2.20
CA ASN A 248 23.49 11.12 1.73
C ASN A 248 24.25 11.47 0.44
N ALA A 249 23.53 11.64 -0.66
CA ALA A 249 24.07 11.88 -2.00
C ALA A 249 24.77 13.25 -2.13
N ALA A 250 24.44 14.22 -1.27
CA ALA A 250 25.08 15.53 -1.27
C ALA A 250 26.52 15.51 -0.73
N THR A 251 26.86 14.49 0.08
CA THR A 251 28.17 14.39 0.75
C THR A 251 28.99 13.20 0.30
N HIS A 252 28.33 12.11 -0.14
CA HIS A 252 28.99 10.85 -0.47
C HIS A 252 28.60 10.37 -1.86
N LYS A 253 29.60 10.02 -2.68
CA LYS A 253 29.39 9.41 -4.00
C LYS A 253 28.88 7.97 -3.88
N ALA A 254 28.08 7.52 -4.85
CA ALA A 254 27.54 6.17 -4.89
C ALA A 254 28.65 5.11 -5.01
N GLY A 255 28.90 4.38 -3.93
CA GLY A 255 29.71 3.17 -3.93
C GLY A 255 29.00 1.99 -4.60
N VAL A 256 29.72 0.87 -4.73
CA VAL A 256 29.20 -0.37 -5.34
C VAL A 256 27.96 -0.87 -4.59
N TRP A 257 28.01 -0.92 -3.26
CA TRP A 257 26.88 -1.37 -2.46
C TRP A 257 25.65 -0.46 -2.58
N THR A 258 25.85 0.86 -2.63
CA THR A 258 24.75 1.81 -2.88
C THR A 258 24.04 1.50 -4.20
N LYS A 259 24.82 1.29 -5.27
CA LYS A 259 24.26 0.93 -6.59
C LYS A 259 23.49 -0.39 -6.56
N VAL A 260 24.05 -1.41 -5.91
CA VAL A 260 23.39 -2.73 -5.76
C VAL A 260 22.08 -2.59 -5.01
N PHE A 261 22.06 -1.89 -3.86
CA PHE A 261 20.82 -1.72 -3.09
C PHE A 261 19.78 -0.91 -3.86
N VAL A 262 20.16 0.17 -4.52
CA VAL A 262 19.25 0.95 -5.36
C VAL A 262 18.65 0.09 -6.46
N PHE A 263 19.47 -0.70 -7.15
CA PHE A 263 18.98 -1.64 -8.16
C PHE A 263 17.98 -2.65 -7.58
N LEU A 264 18.26 -3.22 -6.41
CA LEU A 264 17.33 -4.14 -5.73
C LEU A 264 16.03 -3.44 -5.31
N GLY A 265 16.09 -2.18 -4.88
CA GLY A 265 14.92 -1.36 -4.58
C GLY A 265 14.05 -1.11 -5.81
N LEU A 266 14.68 -0.78 -6.95
CA LEU A 266 13.98 -0.58 -8.23
C LEU A 266 13.35 -1.88 -8.73
N PHE A 267 14.10 -2.99 -8.67
CA PHE A 267 13.60 -4.32 -9.01
C PHE A 267 12.43 -4.73 -8.11
N PHE A 268 12.49 -4.46 -6.81
CA PHE A 268 11.40 -4.74 -5.89
C PHE A 268 10.12 -3.97 -6.25
N LEU A 269 10.24 -2.67 -6.57
CA LEU A 269 9.10 -1.87 -7.02
C LEU A 269 8.52 -2.43 -8.32
N GLU A 270 9.36 -2.75 -9.29
CA GLU A 270 8.90 -3.36 -10.52
C GLU A 270 8.19 -4.69 -10.28
N ALA A 271 8.77 -5.59 -9.48
CA ALA A 271 8.21 -6.93 -9.28
C ALA A 271 6.85 -6.84 -8.58
N THR A 272 6.68 -5.82 -7.75
CA THR A 272 5.40 -5.49 -7.13
C THR A 272 4.39 -4.98 -8.16
N SER A 273 4.80 -4.12 -9.10
CA SER A 273 3.98 -3.67 -10.23
C SER A 273 3.52 -4.83 -11.12
N ALA A 274 4.41 -5.76 -11.46
CA ALA A 274 4.06 -6.98 -12.17
C ALA A 274 3.03 -7.80 -11.38
N THR A 275 3.26 -7.98 -10.07
CA THR A 275 2.32 -8.70 -9.19
C THR A 275 0.93 -8.04 -9.19
N TYR A 276 0.84 -6.71 -9.14
CA TYR A 276 -0.43 -6.01 -9.25
C TYR A 276 -1.11 -6.26 -10.59
N ALA A 277 -0.38 -6.18 -11.69
CA ALA A 277 -0.90 -6.46 -13.01
C ALA A 277 -1.40 -7.90 -13.19
N PHE A 278 -0.80 -8.89 -12.51
CA PHE A 278 -1.20 -10.31 -12.61
C PHE A 278 -2.08 -10.84 -11.47
N SER A 279 -2.34 -10.04 -10.44
CA SER A 279 -3.17 -10.47 -9.29
C SER A 279 -4.60 -10.84 -9.67
N THR A 280 -5.11 -10.30 -10.78
CA THR A 280 -6.41 -10.61 -11.39
C THR A 280 -6.33 -10.57 -12.92
N PRO A 281 -7.37 -11.07 -13.63
CA PRO A 281 -7.46 -10.94 -15.08
C PRO A 281 -7.30 -9.47 -15.54
N GLU A 282 -7.97 -8.54 -14.86
CA GLU A 282 -7.91 -7.10 -15.13
C GLU A 282 -6.64 -6.44 -14.59
N GLY A 283 -6.03 -6.99 -13.54
CA GLY A 283 -4.92 -6.38 -12.81
C GLY A 283 -5.34 -5.20 -11.93
N ASP A 284 -4.42 -4.72 -11.09
CA ASP A 284 -4.58 -3.50 -10.32
C ASP A 284 -3.86 -2.33 -11.01
N LEU A 285 -4.63 -1.60 -11.83
CA LEU A 285 -4.14 -0.52 -12.68
C LEU A 285 -3.59 0.66 -11.88
N ALA A 286 -4.33 1.14 -10.87
CA ALA A 286 -3.96 2.34 -10.14
C ALA A 286 -2.70 2.14 -9.29
N ALA A 287 -2.54 0.99 -8.64
CA ALA A 287 -1.32 0.67 -7.90
C ALA A 287 -0.10 0.59 -8.83
N SER A 288 -0.26 -0.01 -10.02
CA SER A 288 0.79 -0.10 -11.04
C SER A 288 1.19 1.28 -11.59
N ILE A 289 0.21 2.18 -11.78
CA ILE A 289 0.46 3.57 -12.20
C ILE A 289 1.27 4.33 -11.15
N ALA A 290 0.96 4.19 -9.85
CA ALA A 290 1.72 4.84 -8.79
C ALA A 290 3.20 4.43 -8.78
N ILE A 291 3.48 3.14 -9.03
CA ILE A 291 4.85 2.63 -9.12
C ILE A 291 5.55 3.18 -10.36
N ALA A 292 4.92 3.09 -11.55
CA ALA A 292 5.52 3.61 -12.79
C ALA A 292 5.84 5.10 -12.69
N TRP A 293 4.90 5.89 -12.16
CA TRP A 293 5.07 7.31 -11.89
C TRP A 293 6.31 7.60 -11.03
N SER A 294 6.50 6.80 -9.99
CA SER A 294 7.65 6.93 -9.08
C SER A 294 8.96 6.57 -9.78
N LEU A 295 8.98 5.50 -10.58
CA LEU A 295 10.18 5.07 -11.31
C LEU A 295 10.64 6.11 -12.34
N PHE A 296 9.71 6.76 -13.05
CA PHE A 296 10.05 7.89 -13.93
C PHE A 296 10.62 9.08 -13.17
N ALA A 297 10.04 9.42 -12.02
CA ALA A 297 10.56 10.51 -11.19
C ALA A 297 11.94 10.20 -10.60
N ILE A 298 12.23 8.95 -10.25
CA ILE A 298 13.57 8.52 -9.84
C ILE A 298 14.54 8.62 -11.01
N PHE A 299 14.15 8.16 -12.20
CA PHE A 299 14.97 8.28 -13.42
C PHE A 299 15.38 9.74 -13.68
N GLU A 300 14.42 10.66 -13.66
CA GLU A 300 14.67 12.08 -13.95
C GLU A 300 15.61 12.73 -12.92
N HIS A 301 15.40 12.45 -11.62
CA HIS A 301 16.19 13.06 -10.55
C HIS A 301 17.60 12.49 -10.46
N GLN A 302 17.75 11.18 -10.67
CA GLN A 302 19.02 10.48 -10.47
C GLN A 302 19.93 10.60 -11.69
N THR A 303 20.67 11.70 -11.80
CA THR A 303 21.58 11.99 -12.93
C THR A 303 23.07 11.75 -12.60
N SER A 304 23.41 11.67 -11.31
CA SER A 304 24.81 11.58 -10.85
C SER A 304 25.48 10.23 -11.11
N SER A 305 24.70 9.15 -11.27
CA SER A 305 25.22 7.82 -11.59
C SER A 305 24.49 7.22 -12.78
N ALA A 306 25.22 7.04 -13.89
CA ALA A 306 24.66 6.45 -15.10
C ALA A 306 24.01 5.07 -14.87
N PHE A 307 24.60 4.24 -14.00
CA PHE A 307 24.02 2.93 -13.68
C PHE A 307 22.63 3.05 -13.04
N ILE A 308 22.48 3.92 -12.04
CA ILE A 308 21.20 4.13 -11.35
C ILE A 308 20.18 4.77 -12.31
N HIS A 309 20.61 5.81 -13.03
CA HIS A 309 19.80 6.52 -14.02
C HIS A 309 19.18 5.57 -15.04
N TRP A 310 20.00 4.81 -15.76
CA TRP A 310 19.51 3.92 -16.81
C TRP A 310 18.75 2.70 -16.27
N SER A 311 19.13 2.19 -15.09
CA SER A 311 18.36 1.11 -14.45
C SER A 311 16.95 1.57 -14.10
N ALA A 312 16.80 2.78 -13.56
CA ALA A 312 15.49 3.37 -13.25
C ALA A 312 14.63 3.52 -14.51
N LEU A 313 15.21 3.95 -15.64
CA LEU A 313 14.49 4.03 -16.91
C LEU A 313 14.01 2.66 -17.40
N VAL A 314 14.89 1.65 -17.37
CA VAL A 314 14.53 0.29 -17.82
C VAL A 314 13.36 -0.25 -17.00
N PHE A 315 13.41 -0.11 -15.67
CA PHE A 315 12.31 -0.54 -14.81
C PHE A 315 11.05 0.33 -14.99
N ALA A 316 11.18 1.64 -15.24
CA ALA A 316 10.04 2.50 -15.54
C ALA A 316 9.31 2.05 -16.83
N LEU A 317 10.07 1.78 -17.90
CA LEU A 317 9.53 1.28 -19.17
C LEU A 317 8.88 -0.10 -19.02
N LEU A 318 9.50 -1.00 -18.26
CA LEU A 318 8.91 -2.30 -17.94
C LEU A 318 7.60 -2.14 -17.14
N SER A 319 7.55 -1.19 -16.21
CA SER A 319 6.31 -0.90 -15.47
C SER A 319 5.19 -0.35 -16.36
N VAL A 320 5.52 0.35 -17.45
CA VAL A 320 4.52 0.78 -18.44
C VAL A 320 3.91 -0.41 -19.19
N PHE A 321 4.69 -1.45 -19.46
CA PHE A 321 4.17 -2.68 -20.06
C PHE A 321 3.10 -3.34 -19.16
N TRP A 322 3.29 -3.33 -17.84
CA TRP A 322 2.29 -3.85 -16.89
C TRP A 322 1.00 -3.03 -16.85
N ILE A 323 1.11 -1.71 -16.95
CA ILE A 323 -0.04 -0.82 -17.12
C ILE A 323 -0.80 -1.19 -18.40
N GLY A 324 -0.09 -1.41 -19.51
CA GLY A 324 -0.67 -1.87 -20.78
C GLY A 324 -1.42 -3.20 -20.64
N LYS A 325 -0.82 -4.18 -19.96
CA LYS A 325 -1.48 -5.47 -19.66
C LYS A 325 -2.77 -5.28 -18.85
N SER A 326 -2.73 -4.44 -17.81
CA SER A 326 -3.90 -4.20 -16.96
C SER A 326 -5.01 -3.47 -17.74
N LEU A 327 -4.66 -2.47 -18.54
CA LEU A 327 -5.60 -1.79 -19.44
C LEU A 327 -6.25 -2.76 -20.44
N TYR A 328 -5.46 -3.65 -21.03
CA TYR A 328 -5.97 -4.69 -21.92
C TYR A 328 -6.92 -5.65 -21.20
N GLY A 329 -6.60 -6.05 -19.97
CA GLY A 329 -7.48 -6.85 -19.12
C GLY A 329 -8.82 -6.16 -18.85
N HIS A 330 -8.82 -4.87 -18.49
CA HIS A 330 -10.04 -4.08 -18.33
C HIS A 330 -10.85 -3.95 -19.62
N PHE A 331 -10.18 -3.77 -20.76
CA PHE A 331 -10.85 -3.68 -22.07
C PHE A 331 -11.52 -5.00 -22.46
N LEU A 332 -10.83 -6.14 -22.27
CA LEU A 332 -11.39 -7.46 -22.51
C LEU A 332 -12.57 -7.75 -21.57
N ALA A 333 -12.47 -7.41 -20.28
CA ALA A 333 -13.57 -7.58 -19.34
C ALA A 333 -14.81 -6.76 -19.73
N ARG A 334 -14.63 -5.55 -20.29
CA ARG A 334 -15.72 -4.71 -20.81
C ARG A 334 -16.32 -5.23 -22.11
N ARG A 335 -15.54 -5.87 -22.98
CA ARG A 335 -16.04 -6.50 -24.23
C ARG A 335 -16.70 -7.85 -23.99
N GLY A 336 -16.20 -8.63 -23.03
CA GLY A 336 -16.70 -9.96 -22.69
C GLY A 336 -17.91 -9.95 -21.76
N GLY A 337 -18.88 -9.04 -21.96
CA GLY A 337 -20.12 -8.90 -21.18
C GLY A 337 -21.08 -10.11 -21.22
N GLY A 338 -20.55 -11.33 -21.38
CA GLY A 338 -21.27 -12.59 -21.30
C GLY A 338 -20.28 -13.74 -21.06
N VAL A 339 -20.34 -14.30 -19.85
CA VAL A 339 -19.93 -15.67 -19.47
C VAL A 339 -18.43 -16.01 -19.47
N ALA A 340 -17.92 -16.24 -18.27
CA ALA A 340 -17.04 -17.38 -17.97
C ALA A 340 -17.21 -17.74 -16.47
N LEU A 341 -18.40 -18.25 -16.12
CA LEU A 341 -18.51 -19.13 -14.96
C LEU A 341 -17.95 -20.48 -15.43
N GLY A 342 -16.93 -20.99 -14.75
CA GLY A 342 -16.30 -22.25 -15.12
C GLY A 342 -17.34 -23.37 -15.23
N ASP A 343 -17.23 -24.18 -16.28
CA ASP A 343 -18.10 -25.32 -16.60
C ASP A 343 -18.08 -26.46 -15.56
N GLU A 344 -17.57 -26.23 -14.35
CA GLU A 344 -17.47 -27.24 -13.28
C GLU A 344 -18.70 -27.27 -12.35
N GLU A 345 -19.57 -26.24 -12.34
CA GLU A 345 -20.76 -26.17 -11.46
C GLU A 345 -22.08 -26.53 -12.16
N ARG A 346 -22.02 -27.05 -13.40
CA ARG A 346 -23.19 -27.55 -14.14
C ARG A 346 -23.22 -29.08 -14.15
N GLN A 347 -23.16 -29.71 -12.98
CA GLN A 347 -23.64 -31.10 -12.89
C GLN A 347 -25.18 -31.08 -12.96
N PRO A 348 -25.81 -31.80 -13.91
CA PRO A 348 -27.24 -32.02 -13.85
C PRO A 348 -27.53 -32.80 -12.57
N ILE A 349 -28.40 -32.27 -11.72
CA ILE A 349 -29.04 -33.09 -10.68
C ILE A 349 -29.92 -34.08 -11.45
N LEU A 350 -29.37 -35.25 -11.75
CA LEU A 350 -30.16 -36.39 -12.17
C LEU A 350 -31.06 -36.73 -10.98
N GLY A 351 -32.34 -36.43 -11.13
CA GLY A 351 -33.38 -36.96 -10.27
C GLY A 351 -33.33 -38.49 -10.35
N GLY A 352 -32.93 -39.12 -9.26
CA GLY A 352 -33.15 -40.55 -9.03
C GLY A 352 -34.58 -40.75 -8.56
N ASN A 353 -35.29 -41.62 -9.29
CA ASN A 353 -36.66 -42.07 -9.03
C ASN A 353 -36.89 -42.59 -7.61
#